data_AF-A0AA92ECL2-F1
#
_entry.id   AF-A0AA92ECL2-F1
#
_cell.length_a   1.000
_cell.length_b   1.000
_cell.length_c   1.000
_cell.angle_alpha   90.00
_cell.angle_beta   90.00
_cell.angle_gamma   90.00
#
_symmetry.space_group_name_H-M   'P 1'
#
loop_
_entity.id
_entity.type
_entity.pdbx_description
1 polymer ?
#
loop_
_entity_poly.entity_id
_entity_poly.type
_entity_poly.pdbx_seq_one_letter_code
_entity_poly.pdbx_strand_id
1 'polypeptide(L)'
;MEPLRQQRQWQMEKLLADLGRLQHDISQTQADLERLRIEYEDHARSAADAVHQRFDLDIHRRGLNWLIALRTQILEKESRLAALQRQKLDRQQACMVAQQKVDVIEQHRDESIADYVHAQSGRLLAQADQDWMARQGRRAEGGSA
;
A
#
# COMPACT_ATOMS: atom_id res chain seq x y z
N MET A 1 13.59 -1.19 21.10
CA MET A 1 12.48 -1.59 20.21
C MET A 1 11.89 -0.40 19.47
N GLU A 2 11.65 0.74 20.12
CA GLU A 2 11.00 1.91 19.51
C GLU A 2 11.67 2.47 18.22
N PRO A 3 13.01 2.59 18.10
CA PRO A 3 13.63 3.09 16.87
C PRO A 3 13.44 2.15 15.67
N LEU A 4 13.46 0.84 15.91
CA LEU A 4 13.24 -0.16 14.87
C LEU A 4 11.80 -0.13 14.38
N ARG A 5 10.84 -0.01 15.30
CA ARG A 5 9.41 0.14 15.01
C ARG A 5 9.15 1.36 14.12
N GLN A 6 9.66 2.52 14.51
CA GLN A 6 9.54 3.75 13.71
C GLN A 6 10.15 3.57 12.32
N GLN A 7 11.34 2.98 12.21
CA GLN A 7 11.94 2.70 10.91
C GLN A 7 11.06 1.82 10.02
N ARG A 8 10.41 0.79 10.58
CA ARG A 8 9.50 -0.10 9.83
C ARG A 8 8.21 0.61 9.43
N GLN A 9 7.67 1.45 10.30
CA GLN A 9 6.50 2.27 10.01
C GLN A 9 6.76 3.22 8.84
N TRP A 10 7.89 3.91 8.84
CA TRP A 10 8.29 4.80 7.74
C TRP A 10 8.48 4.04 6.41
N GLN A 11 9.03 2.83 6.45
CA GLN A 11 9.14 1.98 5.27
C GLN A 11 7.76 1.61 4.72
N MET A 12 6.81 1.30 5.59
CA MET A 12 5.43 1.00 5.20
C MET A 12 4.73 2.21 4.58
N GLU A 13 4.83 3.38 5.22
CA GLU A 13 4.27 4.64 4.71
C GLU A 13 4.82 5.00 3.33
N LYS A 14 6.13 4.82 3.12
CA LYS A 14 6.74 5.01 1.81
C LYS A 14 6.16 4.06 0.76
N LEU A 15 5.98 2.79 1.08
CA LEU A 15 5.42 1.80 0.16
C LEU A 15 3.95 2.12 -0.18
N LEU A 16 3.17 2.61 0.79
CA LEU A 16 1.79 3.06 0.56
C LEU A 16 1.76 4.30 -0.36
N ALA A 17 2.65 5.26 -0.16
CA ALA A 17 2.78 6.42 -1.03
C ALA A 17 3.19 6.02 -2.47
N ASP A 18 4.15 5.10 -2.61
CA ASP A 18 4.54 4.52 -3.89
C ASP A 18 3.35 3.84 -4.59
N LEU A 19 2.56 3.07 -3.84
CA LEU A 19 1.36 2.40 -4.36
C LEU A 19 0.31 3.41 -4.83
N GLY A 20 0.09 4.49 -4.07
CA GLY A 20 -0.81 5.59 -4.46
C GLY A 20 -0.39 6.25 -5.77
N ARG A 21 0.92 6.52 -5.94
CA ARG A 21 1.48 7.03 -7.20
C ARG A 21 1.25 6.07 -8.37
N LEU A 22 1.54 4.78 -8.18
CA LEU A 22 1.30 3.78 -9.22
C LEU A 22 -0.18 3.68 -9.61
N GLN A 23 -1.11 3.78 -8.65
CA GLN A 23 -2.54 3.79 -8.93
C GLN A 23 -2.95 5.02 -9.74
N HIS A 24 -2.39 6.19 -9.44
CA HIS A 24 -2.61 7.40 -10.22
C HIS A 24 -2.10 7.25 -11.66
N ASP A 25 -0.86 6.76 -11.84
CA ASP A 25 -0.25 6.55 -13.15
C ASP A 25 -1.03 5.54 -14.00
N ILE A 26 -1.56 4.47 -13.38
CA ILE A 26 -2.43 3.49 -14.03
C ILE A 26 -3.70 4.17 -14.53
N SER A 27 -4.40 4.91 -13.67
CA SER A 27 -5.65 5.60 -14.03
C SER A 27 -5.42 6.61 -15.15
N GLN A 28 -4.34 7.38 -15.08
CA GLN A 28 -3.98 8.34 -16.13
C GLN A 28 -3.67 7.63 -17.46
N THR A 29 -2.89 6.54 -17.42
CA THR A 29 -2.56 5.77 -18.62
C THR A 29 -3.81 5.15 -19.23
N GLN A 30 -4.76 4.67 -18.43
CA GLN A 30 -6.04 4.15 -18.91
C GLN A 30 -6.88 5.23 -19.59
N ALA A 31 -6.97 6.42 -19.00
CA ALA A 31 -7.70 7.55 -19.59
C ALA A 31 -7.07 8.01 -20.92
N ASP A 32 -5.74 8.10 -20.98
CA ASP A 32 -5.02 8.41 -22.21
C ASP A 32 -5.28 7.37 -23.30
N LEU A 33 -5.27 6.09 -22.94
CA LEU A 33 -5.48 4.97 -23.85
C LEU A 33 -6.90 4.97 -24.42
N GLU A 34 -7.90 5.24 -23.57
CA GLU A 34 -9.29 5.39 -24.01
C GLU A 34 -9.45 6.55 -24.99
N ARG A 35 -8.83 7.71 -24.70
CA ARG A 35 -8.81 8.84 -25.63
C ARG A 35 -8.22 8.44 -26.98
N LEU A 36 -7.06 7.77 -26.99
CA LEU A 36 -6.41 7.32 -28.23
C LEU A 36 -7.26 6.31 -29.01
N ARG A 37 -8.02 5.45 -28.32
CA ARG A 37 -8.95 4.51 -28.98
C ARG A 37 -10.10 5.23 -29.68
N ILE A 38 -10.70 6.21 -29.01
CA ILE A 38 -11.76 7.05 -29.59
C ILE A 38 -11.21 7.80 -30.82
N GLU A 39 -10.05 8.46 -30.68
CA GLU A 39 -9.39 9.14 -31.80
C GLU A 39 -9.11 8.19 -32.98
N TYR A 40 -8.71 6.95 -32.70
CA TYR A 40 -8.46 5.94 -33.72
C TYR A 40 -9.74 5.57 -34.47
N GLU A 41 -10.82 5.32 -33.76
CA GLU A 41 -12.11 4.95 -34.36
C GLU A 41 -12.69 6.08 -35.20
N ASP A 42 -12.63 7.32 -34.71
CA ASP A 42 -13.12 8.50 -35.42
C ASP A 42 -12.36 8.75 -36.73
N HIS A 43 -11.03 8.64 -36.68
CA HIS A 43 -10.21 8.79 -37.88
C HIS A 43 -10.31 7.60 -38.83
N ALA A 44 -10.49 6.37 -38.32
CA ALA A 44 -10.70 5.19 -39.15
C ALA A 44 -12.03 5.32 -39.92
N ARG A 45 -13.09 5.78 -39.26
CA ARG A 45 -14.38 6.08 -39.88
C ARG A 45 -14.27 7.18 -40.92
N SER A 46 -13.63 8.30 -40.56
CA SER A 46 -13.43 9.42 -41.49
C SER A 46 -12.60 9.02 -42.72
N ALA A 47 -11.57 8.20 -42.55
CA ALA A 47 -10.76 7.69 -43.64
C ALA A 47 -11.56 6.75 -44.56
N ALA A 48 -12.41 5.89 -43.99
CA ALA A 48 -13.30 5.03 -44.75
C ALA A 48 -14.34 5.82 -45.55
N ASP A 49 -14.96 6.83 -44.95
CA ASP A 49 -15.96 7.68 -45.62
C ASP A 49 -15.33 8.47 -46.78
N ALA A 50 -14.10 8.97 -46.62
CA ALA A 50 -13.38 9.68 -47.67
C ALA A 50 -13.12 8.82 -48.92
N VAL A 51 -12.89 7.50 -48.75
CA VAL A 51 -12.68 6.56 -49.88
C VAL A 51 -13.93 6.51 -50.76
N HIS A 52 -15.11 6.54 -50.14
CA HIS A 52 -16.40 6.40 -50.82
C HIS A 52 -16.83 7.69 -51.53
N GLN A 53 -16.42 8.86 -51.04
CA GLN A 53 -16.83 10.14 -51.61
C GLN A 53 -15.96 10.56 -52.79
N ARG A 54 -14.64 10.52 -52.63
CA ARG A 54 -13.68 10.86 -53.69
C ARG A 54 -12.30 10.33 -53.33
N PHE A 55 -11.90 9.26 -54.02
CA PHE A 55 -10.60 8.64 -53.80
C PHE A 55 -9.46 9.57 -54.23
N ASP A 56 -8.69 10.04 -53.25
CA ASP A 56 -7.41 10.73 -53.43
C ASP A 56 -6.31 9.92 -52.75
N LEU A 57 -5.41 9.37 -53.56
CA LEU A 57 -4.36 8.45 -53.10
C LEU A 57 -3.43 9.07 -52.04
N ASP A 58 -3.08 10.35 -52.16
CA ASP A 58 -2.16 11.02 -51.24
C ASP A 58 -2.83 11.36 -49.91
N ILE A 59 -4.13 11.67 -49.93
CA ILE A 59 -4.93 11.85 -48.71
C ILE A 59 -5.09 10.50 -48.00
N HIS A 60 -5.43 9.43 -48.72
CA HIS A 60 -5.58 8.09 -48.15
C HIS A 60 -4.28 7.56 -47.55
N ARG A 61 -3.15 7.72 -48.25
CA ARG A 61 -1.84 7.29 -47.73
C ARG A 61 -1.50 8.01 -46.43
N ARG A 62 -1.76 9.31 -46.34
CA ARG A 62 -1.55 10.08 -45.10
C ARG A 62 -2.46 9.61 -43.96
N GLY A 63 -3.74 9.36 -44.24
CA GLY A 63 -4.69 8.83 -43.26
C GLY A 63 -4.27 7.47 -42.72
N LEU A 64 -3.87 6.54 -43.60
CA LEU A 64 -3.38 5.22 -43.19
C LEU A 64 -2.09 5.31 -42.34
N ASN A 65 -1.13 6.16 -42.74
CA ASN A 65 0.09 6.38 -41.97
C ASN A 65 -0.22 6.93 -40.57
N TRP A 66 -1.17 7.84 -40.46
CA TRP A 66 -1.62 8.38 -39.19
C TRP A 66 -2.28 7.30 -38.32
N LEU A 67 -3.15 6.47 -38.89
CA LEU A 67 -3.78 5.34 -38.18
C LEU A 67 -2.75 4.32 -37.68
N ILE A 68 -1.72 4.02 -38.48
CA ILE A 68 -0.61 3.17 -38.07
C ILE A 68 0.13 3.81 -36.88
N ALA A 69 0.48 5.10 -36.97
CA ALA A 69 1.17 5.80 -35.90
C ALA A 69 0.35 5.82 -34.59
N LEU A 70 -0.97 6.01 -34.69
CA LEU A 70 -1.85 5.98 -33.54
C LEU A 70 -1.98 4.57 -32.95
N ARG A 71 -2.08 3.55 -33.80
CA ARG A 71 -2.10 2.14 -33.36
C ARG A 71 -0.81 1.77 -32.63
N THR A 72 0.35 2.23 -33.10
CA THR A 72 1.64 2.04 -32.41
C THR A 72 1.61 2.69 -31.02
N GLN A 73 1.13 3.93 -30.91
CA GLN A 73 0.99 4.59 -29.60
C GLN A 73 0.06 3.84 -28.65
N ILE A 74 -1.07 3.31 -29.15
CA ILE A 74 -1.99 2.49 -28.35
C ILE A 74 -1.27 1.25 -27.81
N LEU A 75 -0.55 0.51 -28.66
CA LEU A 75 0.19 -0.69 -28.25
C LEU A 75 1.29 -0.38 -27.22
N GLU A 76 2.01 0.73 -27.39
CA GLU A 76 3.00 1.20 -26.42
C GLU A 76 2.36 1.53 -25.07
N LYS A 77 1.20 2.20 -25.06
CA LYS A 77 0.45 2.51 -23.83
C LYS A 77 -0.13 1.26 -23.18
N GLU A 78 -0.61 0.30 -23.96
CA GLU A 78 -1.07 -1.02 -23.46
C GLU A 78 0.07 -1.79 -22.80
N SER A 79 1.25 -1.81 -23.43
CA SER A 79 2.47 -2.40 -22.85
C SER A 79 2.86 -1.72 -21.54
N ARG A 80 2.88 -0.38 -21.52
CA ARG A 80 3.17 0.41 -20.31
C ARG A 80 2.14 0.13 -19.20
N LEU A 81 0.86 0.05 -19.53
CA LEU A 81 -0.20 -0.24 -18.57
C LEU A 81 -0.01 -1.62 -17.95
N ALA A 82 0.30 -2.65 -18.75
CA ALA A 82 0.59 -3.99 -18.26
C ALA A 82 1.81 -4.00 -17.33
N ALA A 83 2.87 -3.26 -17.67
CA ALA A 83 4.04 -3.10 -16.81
C ALA A 83 3.70 -2.42 -15.48
N LEU A 84 2.91 -1.34 -15.49
CA LEU A 84 2.45 -0.65 -14.28
C LEU A 84 1.57 -1.55 -13.41
N GLN A 85 0.68 -2.35 -14.01
CA GLN A 85 -0.14 -3.31 -13.28
C GLN A 85 0.69 -4.38 -12.58
N ARG A 86 1.74 -4.89 -13.24
CA ARG A 86 2.68 -5.82 -12.61
C ARG A 86 3.42 -5.17 -11.44
N GLN A 87 3.93 -3.94 -11.63
CA GLN A 87 4.59 -3.19 -10.56
C GLN A 87 3.65 -2.93 -9.37
N LYS A 88 2.37 -2.66 -9.62
CA LYS A 88 1.35 -2.51 -8.58
C LYS A 88 1.23 -3.78 -7.73
N LEU A 89 1.14 -4.96 -8.36
CA LEU A 89 1.06 -6.23 -7.64
C LEU A 89 2.30 -6.46 -6.78
N ASP A 90 3.49 -6.24 -7.33
CA ASP A 90 4.75 -6.37 -6.60
C ASP A 90 4.81 -5.42 -5.39
N ARG A 91 4.32 -4.18 -5.55
CA ARG A 91 4.23 -3.21 -4.45
C ARG A 91 3.20 -3.58 -3.40
N GLN A 92 2.04 -4.09 -3.80
CA GLN A 92 1.03 -4.59 -2.86
C GLN A 92 1.58 -5.73 -2.00
N GLN A 93 2.30 -6.67 -2.62
CA GLN A 93 2.96 -7.74 -1.88
C GLN A 93 4.02 -7.19 -0.90
N ALA A 94 4.81 -6.21 -1.33
CA ALA A 94 5.79 -5.56 -0.46
C ALA A 94 5.12 -4.86 0.74
N CYS A 95 3.98 -4.19 0.53
CA CYS A 95 3.18 -3.59 1.60
C CYS A 95 2.71 -4.65 2.61
N MET A 96 2.17 -5.78 2.14
CA MET A 96 1.72 -6.85 3.03
C MET A 96 2.85 -7.40 3.90
N VAL A 97 4.02 -7.63 3.30
CA VAL A 97 5.20 -8.11 4.03
C VAL A 97 5.71 -7.06 5.03
N ALA A 98 5.66 -5.77 4.68
CA ALA A 98 6.04 -4.70 5.58
C ALA A 98 5.06 -4.56 6.76
N GLN A 99 3.75 -4.65 6.51
CA GLN A 99 2.72 -4.65 7.54
C GLN A 99 2.93 -5.78 8.55
N GLN A 100 3.10 -7.01 8.05
CA GLN A 100 3.32 -8.17 8.92
C GLN A 100 4.54 -8.00 9.83
N LYS A 101 5.61 -7.34 9.36
CA LYS A 101 6.79 -7.05 10.19
C LYS A 101 6.52 -6.02 11.27
N VAL A 102 5.67 -5.03 11.01
CA VAL A 102 5.22 -4.07 12.02
C VAL A 102 4.37 -4.79 13.05
N ASP A 103 3.40 -5.58 12.60
CA ASP A 103 2.46 -6.31 13.47
C ASP A 103 3.18 -7.22 14.47
N VAL A 104 4.21 -7.96 14.03
CA VAL A 104 5.02 -8.82 14.92
C VAL A 104 5.73 -8.00 16.00
N ILE A 105 6.24 -6.81 15.68
CA ILE A 105 6.91 -5.93 16.66
C ILE A 105 5.90 -5.38 17.67
N GLU A 106 4.72 -4.99 17.21
CA GLU A 106 3.63 -4.50 18.07
C GLU A 106 3.13 -5.60 19.01
N GLN A 107 2.91 -6.81 18.49
CA GLN A 107 2.48 -7.94 19.30
C GLN A 107 3.50 -8.25 20.41
N HIS A 108 4.79 -8.36 20.07
CA HIS A 108 5.83 -8.60 21.07
C HIS A 108 5.89 -7.47 22.12
N ARG A 109 5.68 -6.22 21.69
CA ARG A 109 5.64 -5.07 22.61
C ARG A 109 4.49 -5.20 23.60
N ASP A 110 3.31 -5.56 23.12
CA ASP A 110 2.12 -5.69 23.96
C ASP A 110 2.24 -6.87 24.94
N GLU A 111 2.79 -8.00 24.49
CA GLU A 111 3.14 -9.15 25.34
C GLU A 111 4.14 -8.74 26.45
N SER A 112 5.20 -8.02 26.08
CA SER A 112 6.21 -7.55 27.05
C SER A 112 5.62 -6.58 28.09
N ILE A 113 4.66 -5.74 27.69
CA ILE A 113 3.96 -4.83 28.60
C ILE A 113 3.07 -5.62 29.55
N ALA A 114 2.33 -6.62 29.05
CA ALA A 114 1.48 -7.47 29.86
C ALA A 114 2.30 -8.23 30.92
N ASP A 115 3.42 -8.84 30.52
CA ASP A 115 4.33 -9.54 31.43
C ASP A 115 4.88 -8.61 32.52
N TYR A 116 5.27 -7.39 32.13
CA TYR A 116 5.73 -6.38 33.08
C TYR A 116 4.65 -5.98 34.09
N VAL A 117 3.42 -5.72 33.62
CA VAL A 117 2.29 -5.37 34.48
C VAL A 117 1.96 -6.50 35.43
N HIS A 118 1.96 -7.75 34.96
CA HIS A 118 1.73 -8.93 35.79
C HIS A 118 2.82 -9.06 36.87
N ALA A 119 4.10 -8.97 36.49
CA ALA A 119 5.22 -9.05 37.42
C ALA A 119 5.16 -7.94 38.48
N GLN A 120 4.83 -6.71 38.08
CA GLN A 120 4.77 -5.58 38.99
C GLN A 120 3.57 -5.70 39.95
N SER A 121 2.43 -6.17 39.47
CA SER A 121 1.25 -6.43 40.31
C SER A 121 1.53 -7.52 41.35
N GLY A 122 2.22 -8.59 40.95
CA GLY A 122 2.69 -9.63 41.87
C GLY A 122 3.62 -9.10 42.97
N ARG A 123 4.56 -8.21 42.62
CA ARG A 123 5.44 -7.56 43.61
C ARG A 123 4.66 -6.70 44.60
N LEU A 124 3.69 -5.92 44.12
CA LEU A 124 2.86 -5.07 44.97
C LEU A 124 1.99 -5.89 45.93
N LEU A 125 1.40 -6.99 45.45
CA LEU A 125 0.64 -7.91 46.30
C LEU A 125 1.52 -8.56 47.37
N ALA A 126 2.70 -9.05 47.00
CA ALA A 126 3.64 -9.64 47.95
C ALA A 126 4.10 -8.63 49.02
N GLN A 127 4.31 -7.36 48.64
CA GLN A 127 4.62 -6.29 49.59
C GLN A 127 3.44 -6.00 50.53
N ALA A 128 2.21 -5.94 50.00
CA ALA A 128 1.02 -5.74 50.81
C ALA A 128 0.79 -6.88 51.82
N ASP A 129 1.02 -8.13 51.42
CA ASP A 129 0.92 -9.30 52.29
C ASP A 129 1.97 -9.26 53.41
N GLN A 130 3.22 -8.92 53.07
CA GLN A 130 4.31 -8.76 54.05
C GLN A 130 3.99 -7.64 55.06
N ASP A 131 3.49 -6.50 54.58
CA ASP A 131 3.08 -5.39 55.44
C ASP A 131 1.92 -5.77 56.36
N TRP A 132 0.95 -6.54 55.87
CA TRP A 132 -0.15 -7.05 56.67
C TRP A 132 0.35 -7.99 57.77
N MET A 133 1.19 -8.97 57.43
CA MET A 133 1.81 -9.89 58.39
C MET A 133 2.63 -9.15 59.46
N ALA A 134 3.43 -8.16 59.06
CA ALA A 134 4.22 -7.34 59.98
C ALA A 134 3.37 -6.49 60.94
N ARG A 135 2.16 -6.10 60.54
CA ARG A 135 1.20 -5.41 61.43
C ARG A 135 0.55 -6.37 62.41
N GLN A 136 0.25 -7.61 62.01
CA GLN A 136 -0.33 -8.62 62.89
C GLN A 136 0.68 -9.10 63.94
N GLY A 137 1.93 -9.38 63.54
CA GLY A 137 2.99 -9.76 64.49
C GLY A 137 3.21 -8.73 65.59
N ARG A 138 3.25 -7.44 65.23
CA ARG A 138 3.37 -6.34 66.21
C ARG A 138 2.17 -6.20 67.15
N ARG A 139 0.95 -6.56 66.71
CA ARG A 139 -0.23 -6.60 67.60
C ARG A 139 -0.19 -7.79 68.57
N ALA A 140 0.33 -8.93 68.13
CA ALA A 140 0.48 -10.10 68.99
C ALA A 140 1.52 -9.88 70.11
N GLU A 141 2.61 -9.18 69.82
CA GLU A 141 3.65 -8.83 70.82
C GLU A 141 3.21 -7.73 71.80
N GLY A 142 2.33 -6.81 71.37
CA GLY A 142 1.81 -5.73 72.22
C GLY A 142 0.61 -6.11 73.11
N GLY A 143 0.07 -7.33 72.98
CA GLY A 143 -1.10 -7.81 73.72
C GLY A 143 -0.81 -8.59 75.00
N SER A 144 0.45 -8.63 75.45
CA SER A 144 0.88 -9.43 76.61
C SER A 144 1.06 -8.59 77.90
N ALA A 145 0.27 -7.54 78.08
CA ALA A 145 0.21 -6.74 79.31
C ALA A 145 -1.03 -7.07 80.13
#